data_AF-A0AA92W323-F1
#
_entry.id   AF-A0AA92W323-F1
#
_cell.length_a   1.000
_cell.length_b   1.000
_cell.length_c   1.000
_cell.angle_alpha   90.00
_cell.angle_beta   90.00
_cell.angle_gamma   90.00
#
_symmetry.space_group_name_H-M   'P 1'
#
loop_
_entity.id
_entity.type
_entity.pdbx_description
1 polymer ?
#
loop_
_entity_poly.entity_id
_entity_poly.type
_entity_poly.pdbx_seq_one_letter_code
_entity_poly.pdbx_strand_id
1 'polypeptide(L)'
;MKGKKIQVFVKDMCLHAYPWTERIPVEYLEYKIFEEFRLRESTGEKTRLGLDKKLQIIPDVILFIKPGDRALNQGHCFTVALEIKEFKDDLMRDEKLWKYVGWTDFFFIAVPDDLTQYAFEKIVEVNNEHPETLSKIGVLGLETGELYSHPQRSEVSIEKQNLVLQNAVYNYAFKDAKTIFFTPEEPPMPVTSTEKNISEEDTKISAQNNLQENCILKEENNKRLPDEEKAARKAAYLAR
;
A
#
# COMPACT_ATOMS: atom_id res chain seq x y z
N MET A 1 11.67 -7.89 9.52
CA MET A 1 11.94 -9.31 9.15
C MET A 1 12.94 -9.39 8.00
N LYS A 2 13.92 -10.31 8.01
CA LYS A 2 14.86 -10.52 6.88
C LYS A 2 14.32 -11.59 5.90
N GLY A 3 14.72 -11.52 4.63
CA GLY A 3 14.13 -12.24 3.48
C GLY A 3 13.82 -13.75 3.63
N LYS A 4 14.58 -14.53 4.39
CA LYS A 4 14.25 -15.96 4.62
C LYS A 4 13.08 -16.17 5.59
N LYS A 5 12.93 -15.33 6.61
CA LYS A 5 11.88 -15.47 7.63
C LYS A 5 10.51 -15.14 7.07
N ILE A 6 10.46 -14.13 6.22
CA ILE A 6 9.22 -13.74 5.55
C ILE A 6 8.72 -14.83 4.58
N GLN A 7 9.62 -15.57 3.92
CA GLN A 7 9.22 -16.68 3.06
C GLN A 7 8.59 -17.83 3.85
N VAL A 8 9.12 -18.16 5.04
CA VAL A 8 8.53 -19.17 5.95
C VAL A 8 7.12 -18.74 6.33
N PHE A 9 6.98 -17.51 6.83
CA PHE A 9 5.69 -16.93 7.18
C PHE A 9 4.69 -16.94 6.01
N VAL A 10 5.09 -16.48 4.82
CA VAL A 10 4.20 -16.44 3.64
C VAL A 10 3.80 -17.84 3.21
N LYS A 11 4.70 -18.83 3.28
CA LYS A 11 4.38 -20.23 2.99
C LYS A 11 3.32 -20.76 3.95
N ASP A 12 3.53 -20.58 5.25
CA ASP A 12 2.60 -21.06 6.27
C ASP A 12 1.24 -20.35 6.15
N MET A 13 1.24 -19.05 5.87
CA MET A 13 0.02 -18.28 5.61
C MET A 13 -0.74 -18.77 4.36
N CYS A 14 -0.03 -19.09 3.27
CA CYS A 14 -0.66 -19.67 2.09
C CYS A 14 -1.34 -21.00 2.41
N LEU A 15 -0.67 -21.87 3.18
CA LEU A 15 -1.21 -23.17 3.57
C LEU A 15 -2.44 -23.02 4.48
N HIS A 16 -2.37 -22.10 5.42
CA HIS A 16 -3.48 -21.78 6.32
C HIS A 16 -4.69 -21.21 5.57
N ALA A 17 -4.47 -20.24 4.69
CA ALA A 17 -5.55 -19.64 3.89
C ALA A 17 -6.15 -20.65 2.89
N TYR A 18 -5.31 -21.52 2.34
CA TYR A 18 -5.64 -22.40 1.23
C TYR A 18 -4.84 -23.71 1.30
N PRO A 19 -5.45 -24.81 1.79
CA PRO A 19 -4.75 -26.10 1.94
C PRO A 19 -4.13 -26.65 0.65
N TRP A 20 -4.69 -26.32 -0.51
CA TRP A 20 -4.16 -26.76 -1.82
C TRP A 20 -2.77 -26.18 -2.14
N THR A 21 -2.34 -25.14 -1.43
CA THR A 21 -1.02 -24.53 -1.62
C THR A 21 0.14 -25.39 -1.12
N GLU A 22 -0.13 -26.46 -0.37
CA GLU A 22 0.88 -27.48 0.01
C GLU A 22 1.68 -28.00 -1.20
N ARG A 23 1.03 -28.04 -2.37
CA ARG A 23 1.61 -28.53 -3.63
C ARG A 23 2.37 -27.46 -4.42
N ILE A 24 2.39 -26.23 -3.93
CA ILE A 24 3.00 -25.09 -4.61
C ILE A 24 4.41 -24.88 -4.05
N PRO A 25 5.46 -24.99 -4.89
CA PRO A 25 6.81 -24.62 -4.51
C PRO A 25 6.91 -23.17 -4.01
N VAL A 26 7.76 -22.93 -3.01
CA VAL A 26 7.89 -21.63 -2.32
C VAL A 26 8.36 -20.54 -3.28
N GLU A 27 9.18 -20.90 -4.27
CA GLU A 27 9.68 -20.00 -5.33
C GLU A 27 8.58 -19.44 -6.24
N TYR A 28 7.38 -20.01 -6.23
CA TYR A 28 6.23 -19.51 -6.98
C TYR A 28 5.27 -18.67 -6.13
N LEU A 29 5.55 -18.49 -4.84
CA LEU A 29 4.79 -17.58 -4.00
C LEU A 29 5.26 -16.15 -4.25
N GLU A 30 4.31 -15.26 -4.54
CA GLU A 30 4.59 -13.85 -4.75
C GLU A 30 3.99 -13.05 -3.59
N TYR A 31 4.74 -12.06 -3.10
CA TYR A 31 4.23 -11.12 -2.12
C TYR A 31 4.82 -9.73 -2.30
N LYS A 32 4.05 -8.72 -1.92
CA LYS A 32 4.51 -7.33 -1.79
C LYS A 32 4.34 -6.86 -0.36
N ILE A 33 5.30 -6.09 0.12
CA ILE A 33 5.32 -5.53 1.47
C ILE A 33 5.22 -4.02 1.35
N PHE A 34 4.35 -3.42 2.14
CA PHE A 34 4.25 -1.97 2.28
C PHE A 34 4.43 -1.60 3.76
N GLU A 35 5.35 -0.67 3.99
CA GLU A 35 5.57 -0.03 5.30
C GLU A 35 4.89 1.35 5.32
N GLU A 36 4.54 1.83 6.52
CA GLU A 36 3.86 3.12 6.74
C GLU A 36 2.50 3.23 6.02
N PHE A 37 1.71 2.16 6.07
CA PHE A 37 0.47 2.06 5.32
C PHE A 37 -0.67 2.82 6.01
N ARG A 38 -0.96 4.05 5.57
CA ARG A 38 -1.98 4.90 6.21
C ARG A 38 -3.42 4.58 5.80
N LEU A 39 -4.09 3.72 6.56
CA LEU A 39 -5.53 3.48 6.42
C LEU A 39 -6.31 4.69 6.95
N ARG A 40 -7.33 5.10 6.22
CA ARG A 40 -8.11 6.32 6.51
C ARG A 40 -9.59 5.97 6.60
N GLU A 41 -10.11 6.00 7.82
CA GLU A 41 -11.54 5.82 8.05
C GLU A 41 -12.25 7.17 8.14
N SER A 42 -13.43 7.27 7.55
CA SER A 42 -14.22 8.51 7.64
C SER A 42 -14.79 8.68 9.04
N THR A 43 -14.58 9.84 9.67
CA THR A 43 -15.19 10.12 10.99
C THR A 43 -16.56 10.78 10.89
N GLY A 44 -17.00 11.14 9.69
CA GLY A 44 -18.22 11.94 9.45
C GLY A 44 -18.07 13.43 9.81
N GLU A 45 -16.92 13.85 10.34
CA GLU A 45 -16.64 15.24 10.71
C GLU A 45 -15.90 15.98 9.60
N LYS A 46 -15.97 17.31 9.63
CA LYS A 46 -15.18 18.19 8.76
C LYS A 46 -14.05 18.83 9.56
N THR A 47 -12.91 18.99 8.91
CA THR A 47 -11.80 19.83 9.39
C THR A 47 -12.18 21.32 9.29
N ARG A 48 -11.38 22.20 9.90
CA ARG A 48 -11.57 23.67 9.77
C ARG A 48 -11.51 24.17 8.32
N LEU A 49 -10.91 23.39 7.42
CA LEU A 49 -10.81 23.67 5.99
C LEU A 49 -11.97 23.08 5.17
N GLY A 50 -12.98 22.49 5.81
CA GLY A 50 -14.12 21.86 5.14
C GLY A 50 -13.83 20.48 4.53
N LEU A 51 -12.60 19.95 4.71
CA LEU A 51 -12.23 18.60 4.26
C LEU A 51 -12.76 17.54 5.22
N ASP A 52 -13.04 16.34 4.73
CA ASP A 52 -13.39 15.20 5.58
C ASP A 52 -12.26 14.89 6.56
N LYS A 53 -12.59 14.85 7.84
CA LYS A 53 -11.68 14.36 8.86
C LYS A 53 -11.63 12.83 8.74
N LYS A 54 -10.40 12.31 8.70
CA LYS A 54 -10.14 10.88 8.62
C LYS A 54 -9.40 10.42 9.87
N LEU A 55 -9.86 9.35 10.48
CA LEU A 55 -9.10 8.63 11.49
C LEU A 55 -7.99 7.87 10.77
N GLN A 56 -6.75 8.05 11.22
CA GLN A 56 -5.60 7.32 10.68
C GLN A 56 -5.38 6.07 11.51
N ILE A 57 -5.35 4.93 10.83
CA ILE A 57 -4.95 3.64 11.37
C ILE A 57 -3.73 3.24 10.55
N ILE A 58 -2.59 3.02 11.20
CA ILE A 58 -1.31 2.83 10.52
C ILE A 58 -0.70 1.54 11.06
N PRO A 59 -1.05 0.36 10.49
CA PRO A 59 -0.29 -0.85 10.79
C PRO A 59 1.16 -0.67 10.33
N ASP A 60 2.09 -1.28 11.06
CA ASP A 60 3.52 -1.22 10.73
C ASP A 60 3.80 -1.80 9.35
N VAL A 61 3.17 -2.93 9.02
CA VAL A 61 3.36 -3.64 7.75
C VAL A 61 2.03 -4.14 7.19
N ILE A 62 1.84 -3.97 5.89
CA ILE A 62 0.83 -4.70 5.12
C ILE A 62 1.50 -5.55 4.04
N LEU A 63 1.07 -6.81 3.95
CA LEU A 63 1.46 -7.75 2.92
C LEU A 63 0.31 -8.00 1.97
N PHE A 64 0.61 -8.02 0.68
CA PHE A 64 -0.25 -8.56 -0.36
C PHE A 64 0.36 -9.87 -0.81
N ILE A 65 -0.36 -10.97 -0.67
CA ILE A 65 0.12 -12.32 -0.96
C ILE A 65 -0.68 -12.90 -2.12
N LYS A 66 0.04 -13.44 -3.10
CA LYS A 66 -0.49 -14.23 -4.21
C LYS A 66 -0.01 -15.68 -4.04
N PRO A 67 -0.92 -16.61 -3.71
CA PRO A 67 -0.57 -18.02 -3.50
C PRO A 67 -0.35 -18.74 -4.85
N GLY A 68 0.83 -18.56 -5.45
CA GLY A 68 1.26 -19.26 -6.67
C GLY A 68 1.06 -18.45 -7.96
N ASP A 69 2.01 -18.59 -8.90
CA ASP A 69 2.02 -17.92 -10.21
C ASP A 69 0.73 -18.16 -11.03
N ARG A 70 0.15 -19.36 -10.88
CA ARG A 70 -1.10 -19.79 -11.52
C ARG A 70 -2.31 -19.82 -10.60
N ALA A 71 -2.33 -19.03 -9.52
CA ALA A 71 -3.56 -18.84 -8.76
C ALA A 71 -4.67 -18.47 -9.76
N LEU A 72 -5.62 -19.39 -9.97
CA LEU A 72 -6.48 -19.51 -11.16
C LEU A 72 -7.41 -18.30 -11.41
N ASN A 73 -7.34 -17.30 -10.53
CA ASN A 73 -8.25 -16.17 -10.39
C ASN A 73 -7.73 -15.26 -9.28
N GLN A 74 -7.77 -13.94 -9.50
CA GLN A 74 -7.34 -12.89 -8.55
C GLN A 74 -8.02 -13.00 -7.17
N GLY A 75 -9.15 -13.71 -7.07
CA GLY A 75 -9.89 -13.94 -5.83
C GLY A 75 -9.18 -14.79 -4.77
N HIS A 76 -8.03 -15.40 -5.11
CA HIS A 76 -7.20 -16.11 -4.13
C HIS A 76 -6.09 -15.25 -3.51
N CYS A 77 -5.86 -14.05 -4.02
CA CYS A 77 -4.96 -13.11 -3.36
C CYS A 77 -5.56 -12.68 -2.02
N PHE A 78 -4.71 -12.44 -1.04
CA PHE A 78 -5.14 -12.00 0.27
C PHE A 78 -4.13 -11.03 0.89
N THR A 79 -4.59 -10.31 1.91
CA THR A 79 -3.84 -9.27 2.60
C THR A 79 -3.60 -9.65 4.05
N VAL A 80 -2.45 -9.25 4.57
CA VAL A 80 -2.11 -9.45 5.98
C VAL A 80 -1.60 -8.15 6.55
N ALA A 81 -2.14 -7.72 7.69
CA ALA A 81 -1.60 -6.64 8.49
C ALA A 81 -0.78 -7.20 9.65
N LEU A 82 0.42 -6.63 9.87
CA LEU A 82 1.26 -6.90 11.03
C LEU A 82 1.40 -5.63 11.85
N GLU A 83 1.16 -5.76 13.15
CA GLU A 83 1.55 -4.76 14.16
C GLU A 83 2.76 -5.30 14.92
N ILE A 84 3.90 -4.62 14.83
CA ILE A 84 5.18 -5.04 15.41
C ILE A 84 5.32 -4.43 16.79
N LYS A 85 5.48 -5.26 17.81
CA LYS A 85 5.72 -4.83 19.20
C LYS A 85 7.02 -5.41 19.72
N GLU A 86 8.08 -4.61 19.72
CA GLU A 86 9.43 -5.04 20.16
C GLU A 86 9.58 -5.09 21.68
N PHE A 87 8.72 -4.39 22.43
CA PHE A 87 8.81 -4.25 23.87
C PHE A 87 7.51 -4.64 24.57
N LYS A 88 7.63 -5.38 25.68
CA LYS A 88 6.48 -5.78 26.51
C LYS A 88 5.60 -4.60 26.89
N ASP A 89 6.20 -3.52 27.39
CA ASP A 89 5.44 -2.35 27.84
C ASP A 89 4.68 -1.65 26.71
N ASP A 90 5.19 -1.71 25.49
CA ASP A 90 4.51 -1.16 24.31
C ASP A 90 3.32 -2.04 23.91
N LEU A 91 3.53 -3.37 23.86
CA LEU A 91 2.46 -4.35 23.61
C LEU A 91 1.31 -4.23 24.62
N MET A 92 1.62 -4.20 25.91
CA MET A 92 0.60 -4.24 26.96
C MET A 92 -0.19 -2.94 27.06
N ARG A 93 0.42 -1.79 26.72
CA ARG A 93 -0.26 -0.47 26.75
C ARG A 93 -1.09 -0.18 25.50
N ASP A 94 -1.00 -1.00 24.46
CA ASP A 94 -1.76 -0.74 23.23
C ASP A 94 -3.23 -1.14 23.38
N GLU A 95 -4.09 -0.15 23.61
CA GLU A 95 -5.54 -0.30 23.74
C GLU A 95 -6.28 -0.36 22.38
N LYS A 96 -5.57 -0.21 21.25
CA LYS A 96 -6.18 0.02 19.93
C LYS A 96 -5.94 -1.10 18.94
N LEU A 97 -5.33 -2.21 19.36
CA LEU A 97 -5.06 -3.39 18.52
C LEU A 97 -6.31 -3.91 17.80
N TRP A 98 -7.47 -3.86 18.45
CA TRP A 98 -8.74 -4.29 17.86
C TRP A 98 -9.12 -3.50 16.60
N LYS A 99 -8.65 -2.25 16.44
CA LYS A 99 -9.00 -1.39 15.31
C LYS A 99 -8.43 -1.86 13.98
N TYR A 100 -7.36 -2.66 14.02
CA TYR A 100 -6.74 -3.22 12.82
C TYR A 100 -7.52 -4.42 12.26
N VAL A 101 -8.30 -5.09 13.11
CA VAL A 101 -9.08 -6.27 12.72
C VAL A 101 -10.13 -5.89 11.67
N GLY A 102 -10.23 -6.69 10.61
CA GLY A 102 -11.18 -6.46 9.51
C GLY A 102 -10.77 -5.39 8.50
N TRP A 103 -9.54 -4.86 8.57
CA TRP A 103 -8.97 -4.06 7.47
C TRP A 103 -8.31 -4.90 6.39
N THR A 104 -7.73 -6.03 6.78
CA THR A 104 -7.08 -7.02 5.90
C THR A 104 -7.66 -8.40 6.19
N ASP A 105 -7.35 -9.38 5.33
CA ASP A 105 -7.86 -10.75 5.49
C ASP A 105 -7.36 -11.41 6.78
N PHE A 106 -6.14 -11.10 7.21
CA PHE A 106 -5.56 -11.60 8.45
C PHE A 106 -4.81 -10.51 9.20
N PHE A 107 -4.88 -10.53 10.52
CA PHE A 107 -4.16 -9.59 11.38
C PHE A 107 -3.29 -10.36 12.37
N PHE A 108 -2.04 -9.91 12.53
CA PHE A 108 -1.08 -10.46 13.48
C PHE A 108 -0.46 -9.39 14.34
N ILE A 109 -0.23 -9.77 15.60
CA ILE A 109 0.74 -9.12 16.47
C ILE A 109 2.06 -9.85 16.25
N ALA A 110 3.08 -9.14 15.77
CA ALA A 110 4.41 -9.66 15.54
C ALA A 110 5.33 -9.21 16.67
N VAL A 111 5.89 -10.17 17.41
CA VAL A 111 6.68 -9.91 18.62
C VAL A 111 7.98 -10.69 18.60
N PRO A 112 9.00 -10.25 19.35
CA PRO A 112 10.08 -11.12 19.76
C PRO A 112 9.55 -12.43 20.34
N ASP A 113 10.17 -13.54 19.98
CA ASP A 113 9.74 -14.89 20.33
C ASP A 113 9.60 -15.09 21.86
N ASP A 114 10.42 -14.39 22.67
CA ASP A 114 10.33 -14.39 24.14
C ASP A 114 9.11 -13.62 24.71
N LEU A 115 8.46 -12.78 23.90
CA LEU A 115 7.25 -12.04 24.26
C LEU A 115 5.94 -12.73 23.85
N THR A 116 6.02 -13.90 23.21
CA THR A 116 4.86 -14.67 22.70
C THR A 116 3.77 -14.87 23.76
N GLN A 117 4.13 -15.21 24.99
CA GLN A 117 3.16 -15.41 26.08
C GLN A 117 2.40 -14.11 26.42
N TYR A 118 3.07 -12.96 26.41
CA TYR A 118 2.43 -11.66 26.63
C TYR A 118 1.52 -11.27 25.47
N ALA A 119 1.86 -11.67 24.24
CA ALA A 119 0.97 -11.47 23.09
C ALA A 119 -0.34 -12.25 23.25
N PHE A 120 -0.28 -13.49 23.75
CA PHE A 120 -1.49 -14.25 24.06
C PHE A 120 -2.32 -13.62 25.17
N GLU A 121 -1.69 -13.16 26.25
CA GLU A 121 -2.39 -12.44 27.34
C GLU A 121 -3.08 -11.18 26.80
N LYS A 122 -2.40 -10.41 25.96
CA LYS A 122 -2.98 -9.21 25.34
C LYS A 122 -4.14 -9.55 24.41
N ILE A 123 -4.06 -10.64 23.64
CA ILE A 123 -5.18 -11.10 22.80
C ILE A 123 -6.39 -11.49 23.65
N VAL A 124 -6.18 -12.14 24.81
CA VAL A 124 -7.28 -12.47 25.72
C VAL A 124 -7.93 -11.18 26.27
N GLU A 125 -7.13 -10.20 26.69
CA GLU A 125 -7.62 -8.88 27.12
C GLU A 125 -8.45 -8.21 26.02
N VAL A 126 -7.90 -8.10 24.82
CA VAL A 126 -8.59 -7.49 23.66
C VAL A 126 -9.88 -8.24 23.32
N ASN A 127 -9.88 -9.57 23.31
CA ASN A 127 -11.09 -10.36 23.03
C ASN A 127 -12.19 -10.18 24.09
N ASN A 128 -11.81 -9.95 25.35
CA ASN A 128 -12.77 -9.71 26.43
C ASN A 128 -13.45 -8.34 26.29
N GLU A 129 -12.69 -7.32 25.87
CA GLU A 129 -13.21 -5.97 25.64
C GLU A 129 -13.93 -5.83 24.30
N HIS A 130 -13.46 -6.57 23.28
CA HIS A 130 -13.93 -6.55 21.90
C HIS A 130 -14.23 -7.97 21.38
N PRO A 131 -15.36 -8.58 21.78
CA PRO A 131 -15.69 -9.96 21.41
C PRO A 131 -15.75 -10.24 19.90
N GLU A 132 -15.98 -9.21 19.07
CA GLU A 132 -15.94 -9.28 17.62
C GLU A 132 -14.56 -9.66 17.05
N THR A 133 -13.50 -9.53 17.85
CA THR A 133 -12.11 -9.87 17.49
C THR A 133 -11.74 -11.32 17.82
N LEU A 134 -12.64 -12.08 18.46
CA LEU A 134 -12.40 -13.45 18.87
C LEU A 134 -11.90 -14.31 17.70
N SER A 135 -10.76 -14.97 17.91
CA SER A 135 -10.06 -15.80 16.91
C SER A 135 -9.56 -15.06 15.66
N LYS A 136 -9.57 -13.73 15.61
CA LYS A 136 -9.14 -12.94 14.43
C LYS A 136 -7.74 -12.33 14.54
N ILE A 137 -7.07 -12.53 15.68
CA ILE A 137 -5.73 -12.00 15.94
C ILE A 137 -4.75 -13.18 16.06
N GLY A 138 -3.72 -13.19 15.21
CA GLY A 138 -2.64 -14.16 15.24
C GLY A 138 -1.39 -13.64 15.95
N VAL A 139 -0.47 -14.55 16.28
CA VAL A 139 0.84 -14.23 16.87
C VAL A 139 1.96 -14.75 15.96
N LEU A 140 2.88 -13.87 15.60
CA LEU A 140 4.05 -14.15 14.76
C LEU A 140 5.35 -13.89 15.54
N GLY A 141 6.26 -14.86 15.55
CA GLY A 141 7.62 -14.69 16.08
C GLY A 141 8.55 -13.97 15.10
N LEU A 142 9.23 -12.91 15.53
CA LEU A 142 10.12 -12.12 14.67
C LEU A 142 11.50 -12.77 14.46
N GLU A 143 11.98 -13.56 15.42
CA GLU A 143 13.27 -14.26 15.35
C GLU A 143 13.15 -15.49 14.46
N THR A 144 12.09 -16.28 14.63
CA THR A 144 11.87 -17.53 13.91
C THR A 144 11.10 -17.35 12.61
N GLY A 145 10.16 -16.40 12.56
CA GLY A 145 9.17 -16.30 11.49
C GLY A 145 8.02 -17.31 11.63
N GLU A 146 7.92 -17.99 12.77
CA GLU A 146 6.91 -19.01 13.03
C GLU A 146 5.57 -18.41 13.47
N LEU A 147 4.49 -19.07 13.08
CA LEU A 147 3.13 -18.77 13.51
C LEU A 147 2.82 -19.50 14.81
N TYR A 148 2.82 -18.77 15.92
CA TYR A 148 2.40 -19.30 17.22
C TYR A 148 0.88 -19.46 17.32
N SER A 149 0.13 -18.69 16.53
CA SER A 149 -1.31 -18.90 16.37
C SER A 149 -1.80 -18.48 14.99
N HIS A 150 -2.82 -19.18 14.53
CA HIS A 150 -3.44 -18.96 13.22
C HIS A 150 -4.80 -18.28 13.40
N PRO A 151 -4.95 -17.02 12.97
CA PRO A 151 -6.22 -16.32 13.04
C PRO A 151 -7.19 -16.82 11.97
N GLN A 152 -8.48 -16.79 12.27
CA GLN A 152 -9.51 -16.91 11.26
C GLN A 152 -9.46 -15.72 10.31
N ARG A 153 -9.81 -15.99 9.05
CA ARG A 153 -9.90 -14.94 8.04
C ARG A 153 -10.99 -13.95 8.44
N SER A 154 -10.64 -12.67 8.43
CA SER A 154 -11.58 -11.59 8.69
C SER A 154 -12.52 -11.38 7.51
N GLU A 155 -13.77 -11.04 7.82
CA GLU A 155 -14.69 -10.49 6.83
C GLU A 155 -14.32 -9.03 6.57
N VAL A 156 -13.77 -8.75 5.39
CA VAL A 156 -13.37 -7.39 4.98
C VAL A 156 -14.44 -6.83 4.05
N SER A 157 -15.00 -5.67 4.39
CA SER A 157 -15.98 -5.01 3.52
C SER A 157 -15.33 -4.55 2.21
N ILE A 158 -16.13 -4.46 1.14
CA ILE A 158 -15.68 -3.96 -0.17
C ILE A 158 -15.07 -2.55 -0.04
N GLU A 159 -15.64 -1.71 0.83
CA GLU A 159 -15.12 -0.37 1.09
C GLU A 159 -13.70 -0.42 1.67
N LYS A 160 -13.45 -1.24 2.71
CA LYS A 160 -12.12 -1.38 3.32
C LYS A 160 -11.13 -2.01 2.35
N GLN A 161 -11.52 -3.02 1.57
CA GLN A 161 -10.69 -3.60 0.52
C GLN A 161 -10.27 -2.54 -0.51
N ASN A 162 -11.20 -1.71 -0.96
CA ASN A 162 -10.92 -0.62 -1.90
C ASN A 162 -9.98 0.43 -1.31
N LEU A 163 -10.16 0.81 -0.05
CA LEU A 163 -9.27 1.76 0.63
C LEU A 163 -7.85 1.21 0.76
N VAL A 164 -7.71 -0.07 1.08
CA VAL A 164 -6.42 -0.76 1.11
C VAL A 164 -5.79 -0.75 -0.30
N LEU A 165 -6.51 -1.17 -1.33
CA LEU A 165 -6.00 -1.16 -2.70
C LEU A 165 -5.61 0.25 -3.19
N GLN A 166 -6.42 1.26 -2.91
CA GLN A 166 -6.12 2.66 -3.26
C GLN A 166 -4.83 3.15 -2.60
N ASN A 167 -4.61 2.82 -1.33
CA ASN A 167 -3.39 3.20 -0.64
C ASN A 167 -2.17 2.43 -1.17
N ALA A 168 -2.33 1.15 -1.52
CA ALA A 168 -1.26 0.40 -2.18
C ALA A 168 -0.87 1.01 -3.54
N VAL A 169 -1.87 1.38 -4.35
CA VAL A 169 -1.65 2.11 -5.62
C VAL A 169 -0.99 3.45 -5.35
N TYR A 170 -1.41 4.19 -4.33
CA TYR A 170 -0.81 5.48 -3.99
C TYR A 170 0.67 5.34 -3.62
N ASN A 171 1.01 4.39 -2.74
CA ASN A 171 2.40 4.14 -2.36
C ASN A 171 3.24 3.77 -3.59
N TYR A 172 2.75 2.84 -4.40
CA TYR A 172 3.45 2.40 -5.61
C TYR A 172 3.62 3.53 -6.66
N ALA A 173 2.57 4.32 -6.90
CA ALA A 173 2.54 5.29 -7.98
C ALA A 173 3.12 6.66 -7.60
N PHE A 174 3.15 7.03 -6.33
CA PHE A 174 3.53 8.37 -5.90
C PHE A 174 4.63 8.41 -4.84
N LYS A 175 4.71 7.41 -3.95
CA LYS A 175 5.77 7.38 -2.93
C LYS A 175 7.09 6.89 -3.53
N ASP A 176 7.02 5.92 -4.44
CA ASP A 176 8.19 5.34 -5.11
C ASP A 176 8.50 6.01 -6.47
N ALA A 177 7.60 6.84 -7.00
CA ALA A 177 7.78 7.45 -8.31
C ALA A 177 8.59 8.76 -8.25
N LYS A 178 9.50 8.95 -9.21
CA LYS A 178 10.12 10.26 -9.47
C LYS A 178 9.02 11.23 -9.92
N THR A 179 8.85 12.33 -9.18
CA THR A 179 7.87 13.37 -9.52
C THR A 179 8.26 14.02 -10.86
N ILE A 180 7.40 13.87 -11.87
CA ILE A 180 7.51 14.62 -13.13
C ILE A 180 6.61 15.85 -12.99
N PHE A 181 7.22 17.03 -12.98
CA PHE A 181 6.47 18.28 -13.07
C PHE A 181 6.23 18.59 -14.55
N PHE A 182 4.97 18.76 -14.92
CA PHE A 182 4.66 19.44 -16.17
C PHE A 182 4.83 20.93 -15.93
N THR A 183 5.94 21.50 -16.39
CA THR A 183 5.99 22.94 -16.62
C THR A 183 4.98 23.24 -17.73
N PRO A 184 3.93 24.03 -17.47
CA PRO A 184 3.11 24.54 -18.55
C PRO A 184 4.04 25.23 -19.54
N GLU A 185 3.94 24.94 -20.84
CA GLU A 185 4.62 25.75 -21.84
C GLU A 185 4.25 27.21 -21.57
N GLU A 186 5.26 28.05 -21.33
CA GLU A 186 5.03 29.47 -21.23
C GLU A 186 4.29 29.89 -22.50
N PRO A 187 3.15 30.60 -22.39
CA PRO A 187 2.48 31.12 -23.57
C PRO A 187 3.51 31.90 -24.39
N PRO A 188 3.57 31.72 -25.72
CA PRO A 188 4.64 32.29 -26.54
C PRO A 188 4.69 33.79 -26.25
N MET A 189 5.81 34.25 -25.70
CA MET A 189 6.01 35.67 -25.46
C MET A 189 5.83 36.41 -26.79
N PRO A 190 5.10 37.53 -26.82
CA PRO A 190 5.04 38.35 -28.01
C PRO A 190 6.46 38.83 -28.30
N VAL A 191 6.94 38.52 -29.50
CA VAL A 191 8.25 38.94 -29.99
C VAL A 191 8.28 40.47 -29.99
N THR A 192 8.96 41.07 -29.02
CA THR A 192 9.48 42.44 -29.13
C THR A 192 10.99 42.40 -29.03
N SER A 193 11.61 42.53 -30.20
CA SER A 193 13.01 42.76 -30.43
C SER A 193 13.56 43.93 -29.61
N THR A 194 14.56 43.71 -28.76
CA THR A 194 15.78 44.55 -28.72
C THR A 194 16.90 43.91 -27.88
N GLU A 195 18.12 44.12 -28.37
CA GLU A 195 19.41 43.59 -27.94
C GLU A 195 19.82 44.00 -26.51
N LYS A 196 20.56 43.13 -25.81
CA LYS A 196 21.90 43.44 -25.26
C LYS A 196 22.57 42.25 -24.57
N ASN A 197 23.79 41.96 -25.01
CA ASN A 197 24.77 41.09 -24.38
C ASN A 197 25.22 41.66 -23.03
N ILE A 198 25.31 40.84 -21.97
CA ILE A 198 26.31 40.98 -20.90
C ILE A 198 26.78 39.58 -20.46
N SER A 199 28.09 39.47 -20.34
CA SER A 199 28.95 38.32 -20.10
C SER A 199 29.15 37.97 -18.61
N GLU A 200 29.62 36.73 -18.43
CA GLU A 200 30.57 36.23 -17.43
C GLU A 200 30.20 36.12 -15.94
N GLU A 201 30.26 34.85 -15.48
CA GLU A 201 30.87 34.37 -14.23
C GLU A 201 30.72 35.21 -12.96
N ASP A 202 29.82 34.79 -12.06
CA ASP A 202 30.18 34.41 -10.68
C ASP A 202 28.95 34.07 -9.83
N THR A 203 28.59 32.79 -9.74
CA THR A 203 28.21 32.17 -8.45
C THR A 203 28.34 30.64 -8.55
N LYS A 204 29.58 30.15 -8.62
CA LYS A 204 29.86 28.77 -8.18
C LYS A 204 29.60 28.71 -6.67
N ILE A 205 28.68 27.83 -6.27
CA ILE A 205 28.72 26.89 -5.13
C ILE A 205 27.25 26.60 -4.72
N SER A 206 26.62 25.65 -5.42
CA SER A 206 25.79 24.60 -4.81
C SER A 206 25.45 23.53 -5.86
N ALA A 207 26.45 23.12 -6.63
CA ALA A 207 26.35 21.88 -7.37
C ALA A 207 26.51 20.74 -6.35
N GLN A 208 25.40 20.16 -5.90
CA GLN A 208 25.21 18.71 -5.76
C GLN A 208 23.82 18.39 -5.20
N ASN A 209 23.14 17.47 -5.90
CA ASN A 209 21.89 16.80 -5.54
C ASN A 209 20.62 17.55 -5.91
N ASN A 210 20.34 17.60 -7.21
CA ASN A 210 19.00 17.38 -7.77
C ASN A 210 19.13 17.46 -9.30
N LEU A 211 19.67 16.40 -9.91
CA LEU A 211 19.54 16.23 -11.37
C LEU A 211 18.08 15.85 -11.65
N GLN A 212 17.25 16.89 -11.69
CA GLN A 212 15.88 16.88 -12.17
C GLN A 212 15.93 16.79 -13.70
N GLU A 213 15.30 15.77 -14.27
CA GLU A 213 15.12 15.68 -15.72
C GLU A 213 13.77 16.31 -16.09
N ASN A 214 13.82 17.41 -16.83
CA ASN A 214 12.64 18.00 -17.44
C ASN A 214 12.14 17.07 -18.55
N CYS A 215 10.94 16.52 -18.41
CA CYS A 215 10.28 15.81 -19.50
C CYS A 215 9.68 16.82 -20.48
N ILE A 216 10.28 16.94 -21.66
CA ILE A 216 9.61 17.55 -22.82
C ILE A 216 8.67 16.49 -23.39
N LEU A 217 7.36 16.77 -23.39
CA LEU A 217 6.40 15.99 -24.16
C LEU A 217 6.86 16.02 -25.61
N LYS A 218 7.35 14.88 -26.12
CA LYS A 218 7.50 14.73 -27.57
C LYS A 218 6.10 14.86 -28.15
N GLU A 219 5.91 15.78 -29.09
CA GLU A 219 4.75 15.75 -29.97
C GLU A 219 4.66 14.33 -30.55
N GLU A 220 3.75 13.51 -30.01
CA GLU A 220 3.44 12.24 -30.62
C GLU A 220 2.95 12.57 -32.02
N ASN A 221 3.62 11.98 -33.01
CA ASN A 221 3.15 11.88 -34.38
C ASN A 221 1.63 11.71 -34.37
N ASN A 222 0.91 12.79 -34.72
CA ASN A 222 -0.51 12.77 -35.00
C ASN A 222 -0.70 11.72 -36.11
N LYS A 223 -0.92 10.46 -35.74
CA LYS A 223 -1.50 9.46 -36.62
C LYS A 223 -2.88 10.03 -36.94
N ARG A 224 -2.97 10.71 -38.09
CA ARG A 224 -4.24 11.12 -38.69
C ARG A 224 -5.09 9.87 -38.74
N LEU A 225 -6.04 9.76 -37.81
CA LEU A 225 -7.10 8.76 -37.88
C LEU A 225 -7.77 8.93 -39.26
N PRO A 226 -7.98 7.86 -40.04
CA PRO A 226 -8.69 7.92 -41.30
C PRO A 226 -10.04 8.62 -41.11
N ASP A 227 -10.46 9.43 -42.07
CA ASP A 227 -11.67 10.27 -41.95
C ASP A 227 -12.94 9.44 -41.68
N GLU A 228 -12.95 8.17 -42.08
CA GLU A 228 -14.02 7.21 -41.78
C GLU A 228 -14.18 6.94 -40.26
N GLU A 229 -13.08 6.83 -39.51
CA GLU A 229 -13.13 6.59 -38.07
C GLU A 229 -13.60 7.83 -37.31
N LYS A 230 -13.21 9.03 -37.78
CA LYS A 230 -13.73 10.30 -37.25
C LYS A 230 -15.23 10.45 -37.53
N ALA A 231 -15.69 10.09 -38.72
CA ALA A 231 -17.11 10.15 -39.09
C ALA A 231 -17.96 9.18 -38.25
N ALA A 232 -17.48 7.94 -38.06
CA ALA A 232 -18.17 6.94 -37.24
C ALA A 232 -18.32 7.37 -35.78
N ARG A 233 -17.28 7.96 -35.19
CA ARG A 233 -17.33 8.48 -33.81
C ARG A 233 -18.26 9.68 -33.67
N LYS A 234 -18.30 10.58 -34.66
CA LYS A 234 -19.23 11.72 -34.68
C LYS A 234 -20.68 11.26 -34.82
N ALA A 235 -20.96 10.25 -35.64
CA ALA A 235 -22.29 9.67 -35.79
C ALA A 235 -22.75 8.97 -34.49
N ALA A 236 -21.87 8.23 -33.82
CA ALA A 236 -22.18 7.58 -32.55
C ALA A 236 -22.45 8.59 -31.41
N TYR A 237 -21.78 9.75 -31.43
CA TYR A 237 -22.02 10.82 -30.45
C TYR A 237 -23.38 11.52 -30.67
N LEU A 238 -23.77 11.73 -31.94
CA LEU A 238 -25.06 12.35 -32.28
C LEU A 238 -26.26 11.41 -32.13
N ALA A 239 -26.02 10.10 -31.98
CA ALA A 239 -27.05 9.10 -31.73
C ALA A 239 -27.32 8.86 -30.23
N ARG A 240 -26.62 9.58 -29.33
CA ARG A 240 -26.90 9.66 -27.89
C ARG A 240 -27.63 10.95 -27.57
#